data_AF-A0A2X2RL77-F1
#
_entry.id   AF-A0A2X2RL77-F1
#
_cell.length_a   1.000
_cell.length_b   1.000
_cell.length_c   1.000
_cell.angle_alpha   90.00
_cell.angle_beta   90.00
_cell.angle_gamma   90.00
#
_symmetry.space_group_name_H-M   'P 1'
#
loop_
_entity.id
_entity.type
_entity.pdbx_description
1 polymer ?
#
loop_
_entity_poly.entity_id
_entity_poly.type
_entity_poly.pdbx_seq_one_letter_code
_entity_poly.pdbx_strand_id
1 'polypeptide(L)'
;MALNISTTYINEGNALIEGMNSLGASKADKNKFETLNAQKDNLFRKGAEELERFTKVNGKNQNILTQLKNIYGTLGDSRNFQRIKNY
;
A
#
# COMPACT_ATOMS: atom_id res chain seq x y z
N MET A 1 17.44 -5.91 3.24
CA MET A 1 17.18 -4.80 2.28
C MET A 1 15.71 -4.70 1.87
N ALA A 2 14.98 -5.80 1.63
CA ALA A 2 13.56 -5.73 1.21
C ALA A 2 12.62 -4.95 2.15
N LEU A 3 12.86 -4.99 3.47
CA LEU A 3 12.07 -4.23 4.46
C LEU A 3 12.20 -2.70 4.28
N ASN A 4 13.34 -2.23 3.81
CA ASN A 4 13.57 -0.80 3.58
C ASN A 4 12.86 -0.36 2.28
N ILE A 5 12.85 -1.23 1.27
CA ILE A 5 12.19 -0.97 -0.03
C ILE A 5 10.68 -0.92 0.14
N SER A 6 10.09 -1.85 0.90
CA SER A 6 8.65 -1.80 1.21
C SER A 6 8.28 -0.53 1.98
N THR A 7 9.12 -0.12 2.94
CA THR A 7 8.92 1.11 3.71
C THR A 7 8.94 2.35 2.81
N THR A 8 9.85 2.41 1.84
CA THR A 8 9.89 3.49 0.85
C THR A 8 8.59 3.60 0.06
N TYR A 9 8.10 2.49 -0.52
CA TYR A 9 6.86 2.53 -1.30
C TYR A 9 5.64 2.91 -0.46
N ILE A 10 5.58 2.46 0.80
CA ILE A 10 4.49 2.83 1.71
C ILE A 10 4.54 4.33 2.03
N ASN A 11 5.73 4.87 2.32
CA ASN A 11 5.89 6.29 2.62
C ASN A 11 5.57 7.18 1.41
N GLU A 12 6.01 6.78 0.21
CA GLU A 12 5.65 7.48 -1.03
C GLU A 12 4.14 7.46 -1.24
N GLY A 13 3.48 6.31 -1.03
CA GLY A 13 2.02 6.20 -1.12
C GLY A 13 1.30 7.12 -0.14
N ASN A 14 1.81 7.25 1.09
CA ASN A 14 1.26 8.15 2.11
C ASN A 14 1.41 9.62 1.72
N ALA A 15 2.55 10.02 1.12
CA ALA A 15 2.74 11.39 0.63
C ALA A 15 1.72 11.76 -0.48
N LEU A 16 1.32 10.78 -1.31
CA LEU A 16 0.26 11.00 -2.30
C LEU A 16 -1.11 11.23 -1.64
N ILE A 17 -1.39 10.61 -0.48
CA ILE A 17 -2.62 10.84 0.29
C ILE A 17 -2.67 12.29 0.77
N GLU A 18 -1.57 12.84 1.25
CA GLU A 18 -1.49 14.26 1.65
C GLU A 18 -1.72 15.20 0.45
N GLY A 19 -1.16 14.84 -0.71
CA GLY A 19 -1.40 15.55 -1.97
C GLY A 19 -2.88 15.51 -2.40
N MET A 20 -3.56 14.38 -2.18
CA MET A 20 -5.00 14.23 -2.45
C MET A 20 -5.87 15.03 -1.50
N ASN A 21 -5.53 15.06 -0.20
CA ASN A 21 -6.28 15.81 0.82
C ASN A 21 -6.23 17.32 0.61
N SER A 22 -5.26 17.82 -0.17
CA SER A 22 -5.10 19.24 -0.51
C SER A 22 -5.88 19.65 -1.76
N LEU A 23 -6.62 18.74 -2.41
CA LEU A 23 -7.36 19.03 -3.64
C LEU A 23 -8.75 19.61 -3.37
N GLY A 24 -9.21 20.50 -4.25
CA GLY A 24 -10.56 21.06 -4.23
C GLY A 24 -11.62 20.18 -4.90
N ALA A 25 -12.78 20.75 -5.21
CA ALA A 25 -13.91 20.04 -5.83
C ALA A 25 -14.01 20.23 -7.36
N SER A 26 -13.03 20.87 -7.99
CA SER A 26 -13.07 21.16 -9.42
C SER A 26 -12.93 19.90 -10.27
N LYS A 27 -13.30 19.98 -11.56
CA LYS A 27 -13.09 18.85 -12.48
C LYS A 27 -11.60 18.50 -12.64
N ALA A 28 -10.72 19.50 -12.64
CA ALA A 28 -9.28 19.27 -12.69
C ALA A 28 -8.77 18.57 -11.42
N ASP A 29 -9.29 18.96 -10.25
CA ASP A 29 -8.96 18.32 -8.97
C ASP A 29 -9.41 16.86 -8.94
N LYS A 30 -10.61 16.55 -9.44
CA LYS A 30 -11.09 15.16 -9.53
C LYS A 30 -10.18 14.29 -10.41
N ASN A 31 -9.78 14.78 -11.59
CA ASN A 31 -8.85 14.05 -12.46
C ASN A 31 -7.48 13.84 -11.79
N LYS A 32 -7.00 14.84 -11.04
CA LYS A 32 -5.75 14.74 -10.30
C LYS A 32 -5.86 13.74 -9.15
N PHE A 33 -6.99 13.73 -8.43
CA PHE A 33 -7.28 12.76 -7.38
C PHE A 33 -7.24 11.32 -7.93
N GLU A 34 -7.91 11.04 -9.06
CA GLU A 34 -7.89 9.71 -9.68
C GLU A 34 -6.47 9.27 -10.04
N THR A 35 -5.67 10.18 -10.61
CA THR A 35 -4.27 9.92 -10.97
C THR A 35 -3.43 9.59 -9.74
N LEU A 36 -3.53 10.40 -8.69
CA LEU A 36 -2.80 10.20 -7.44
C LEU A 36 -3.25 8.91 -6.73
N ASN A 37 -4.54 8.60 -6.76
CA ASN A 37 -5.07 7.37 -6.17
C ASN A 37 -4.54 6.13 -6.90
N ALA A 38 -4.49 6.15 -8.23
CA ALA A 38 -3.90 5.06 -9.01
C ALA A 38 -2.39 4.88 -8.74
N GLN A 39 -1.65 5.98 -8.58
CA GLN A 39 -0.23 5.95 -8.19
C GLN A 39 -0.03 5.38 -6.79
N LYS A 40 -0.84 5.82 -5.82
CA LYS A 40 -0.85 5.28 -4.45
C LYS A 40 -1.09 3.77 -4.45
N ASP A 41 -2.12 3.31 -5.18
CA ASP A 41 -2.44 1.88 -5.24
C ASP A 41 -1.31 1.06 -5.85
N ASN A 42 -0.62 1.59 -6.87
CA ASN A 42 0.53 0.93 -7.45
C ASN A 42 1.70 0.81 -6.47
N LEU A 43 2.00 1.88 -5.72
CA LEU A 43 3.06 1.87 -4.71
C LEU A 43 2.75 0.87 -3.59
N PHE A 44 1.53 0.87 -3.08
CA PHE A 44 1.09 -0.10 -2.08
C PHE A 44 1.15 -1.54 -2.60
N ARG A 45 0.79 -1.81 -3.86
CA ARG A 45 0.94 -3.14 -4.46
C ARG A 45 2.40 -3.58 -4.52
N LYS A 46 3.32 -2.70 -4.94
CA LYS A 46 4.76 -2.98 -4.93
C LYS A 46 5.29 -3.23 -3.51
N GLY A 47 4.88 -2.41 -2.55
CA GLY A 47 5.22 -2.60 -1.13
C GLY A 47 4.75 -3.96 -0.60
N ALA A 48 3.52 -4.36 -0.92
CA ALA A 48 2.99 -5.68 -0.56
C ALA A 48 3.80 -6.82 -1.21
N GLU A 49 4.11 -6.73 -2.50
CA GLU A 49 4.91 -7.75 -3.18
C GLU A 49 6.28 -7.96 -2.55
N GLU A 50 6.96 -6.89 -2.15
CA GLU A 50 8.27 -6.96 -1.48
C GLU A 50 8.16 -7.58 -0.08
N LEU A 51 7.11 -7.27 0.68
CA LEU A 51 6.83 -7.91 1.97
C LEU A 51 6.47 -9.40 1.81
N GLU A 52 5.70 -9.77 0.79
CA GLU A 52 5.41 -11.17 0.47
C GLU A 52 6.69 -11.93 0.09
N ARG A 53 7.55 -11.33 -0.74
CA ARG A 53 8.87 -11.91 -1.07
C ARG A 53 9.72 -12.09 0.20
N PHE A 54 9.75 -11.09 1.06
CA PHE A 54 10.49 -11.16 2.32
C PHE A 54 9.98 -12.30 3.21
N THR A 55 8.66 -12.44 3.39
CA THR A 55 8.08 -13.52 4.22
C THR A 55 8.30 -14.92 3.65
N LYS A 56 8.37 -15.07 2.33
CA LYS A 56 8.71 -16.35 1.69
C LYS A 56 10.15 -16.78 1.98
N VAL A 57 11.09 -15.83 2.02
CA VAL A 57 12.51 -16.11 2.24
C VAL A 57 12.86 -16.24 3.72
N ASN A 58 12.29 -15.39 4.56
CA ASN A 58 12.69 -15.24 5.97
C ASN A 58 11.66 -15.81 6.96
N GLY A 59 10.58 -16.40 6.45
CA GLY A 59 9.45 -16.82 7.26
C GLY A 59 8.50 -15.67 7.60
N LYS A 60 7.33 -16.02 8.11
CA LYS A 60 6.29 -15.06 8.48
C LYS A 60 6.65 -14.38 9.80
N ASN A 61 6.46 -13.07 9.85
CA ASN A 61 6.64 -12.26 11.05
C ASN A 61 5.36 -11.44 11.29
N GLN A 62 4.87 -11.40 12.52
CA GLN A 62 3.61 -10.74 12.87
C GLN A 62 3.58 -9.25 12.52
N ASN A 63 4.71 -8.54 12.61
CA ASN A 63 4.80 -7.12 12.20
C ASN A 63 4.62 -6.97 10.69
N ILE A 64 5.18 -7.89 9.91
CA ILE A 64 5.09 -7.88 8.45
C ILE A 64 3.70 -8.29 7.98
N LEU A 65 3.11 -9.30 8.62
CA LEU A 65 1.72 -9.69 8.38
C LEU A 65 0.76 -8.52 8.70
N THR A 66 1.02 -7.79 9.79
CA THR A 66 0.23 -6.59 10.12
C THR A 66 0.36 -5.50 9.05
N GLN A 67 1.58 -5.23 8.54
CA GLN A 67 1.76 -4.30 7.42
C GLN A 67 1.04 -4.76 6.15
N LEU A 68 1.20 -6.02 5.76
CA LEU A 68 0.51 -6.60 4.60
C LEU A 68 -1.01 -6.45 4.73
N LYS A 69 -1.57 -6.74 5.91
CA LYS A 69 -2.99 -6.57 6.19
C LYS A 69 -3.44 -5.12 5.98
N ASN A 70 -2.71 -4.14 6.51
CA ASN A 70 -3.06 -2.73 6.37
C ASN A 70 -2.98 -2.26 4.91
N ILE A 71 -1.97 -2.73 4.16
CA ILE A 71 -1.84 -2.44 2.74
C ILE A 71 -3.03 -3.01 1.95
N TYR A 72 -3.36 -4.29 2.14
CA TYR A 72 -4.50 -4.91 1.46
C TYR A 72 -5.84 -4.27 1.85
N GLY A 73 -5.99 -3.82 3.09
CA GLY A 73 -7.16 -3.04 3.51
C GLY A 73 -7.26 -1.72 2.76
N THR A 74 -6.14 -1.02 2.59
CA THR A 74 -6.09 0.27 1.87
C THR A 74 -6.31 0.12 0.36
N LEU A 75 -5.91 -1.03 -0.21
CA LEU A 75 -6.14 -1.39 -1.61
C LEU A 75 -7.56 -1.92 -1.87
N GLY A 76 -8.36 -2.17 -0.83
CA GLY A 76 -9.65 -2.87 -0.97
C GLY A 76 -9.53 -4.35 -1.37
N ASP A 77 -8.32 -4.93 -1.31
CA ASP A 77 -8.07 -6.33 -1.66
C ASP A 77 -8.53 -7.26 -0.53
N SER A 78 -9.84 -7.47 -0.48
CA SER A 78 -10.49 -8.28 0.54
C SER A 78 -9.99 -9.73 0.54
N ARG A 79 -9.60 -10.27 -0.62
CA ARG A 79 -9.11 -11.65 -0.74
C ARG A 79 -7.78 -11.81 -0.01
N ASN A 80 -6.81 -10.94 -0.30
CA ASN A 80 -5.52 -10.99 0.38
C ASN A 80 -5.61 -10.55 1.84
N PHE A 81 -6.49 -9.59 2.16
CA PHE A 81 -6.76 -9.20 3.54
C PHE A 81 -7.20 -10.41 4.40
N GLN A 82 -8.17 -11.20 3.93
CA GLN A 82 -8.61 -12.41 4.64
C GLN A 82 -7.52 -13.48 4.69
N ARG A 83 -6.75 -13.66 3.62
CA ARG A 83 -5.61 -14.60 3.61
C ARG A 83 -4.61 -14.28 4.72
N ILE A 84 -4.22 -13.02 4.87
CA ILE A 84 -3.25 -12.59 5.87
C ILE A 84 -3.82 -12.68 7.29
N LYS A 85 -5.11 -12.40 7.48
CA LYS A 85 -5.80 -12.55 8.77
C LYS A 85 -5.78 -13.98 9.32
N ASN A 86 -5.65 -14.98 8.45
CA ASN A 86 -5.63 -16.39 8.82
C ASN A 86 -4.23 -16.93 9.16
N TYR A 87 -3.21 -16.07 9.19
CA TYR A 87 -1.85 -16.40 9.66
C TYR A 87 -1.59 -15.84 11.06
#